data_AF-A0A377GDA9-F1
#
_entry.id   AF-A0A377GDA9-F1
#
_cell.length_a   1.000
_cell.length_b   1.000
_cell.length_c   1.000
_cell.angle_alpha   90.00
_cell.angle_beta   90.00
_cell.angle_gamma   90.00
#
_symmetry.space_group_name_H-M   'P 1'
#
loop_
_entity.id
_entity.type
_entity.pdbx_description
1 polymer ?
#
loop_
_entity_poly.entity_id
_entity_poly.type
_entity_poly.pdbx_seq_one_letter_code
_entity_poly.pdbx_strand_id
1 'polypeptide(L)'
;MHIRILSFDFDGCLFNRSYIDAPYTNYNKHLTDAVITHNQDFLERLKKENEKFSNVTAFIGSNRQSFQLDMANAGALHFFKGSCVSAMQTVCDYLGVNFNPLLLTDIYNSLEPGSACKLINVELETNKWIEGGSLEHSDCPMDGNKVSLIFAQMQAAASAYPDEKIVFDFYDDRLDILNTLNIFYTKHSHMIPPNVLLRLNQYNGSEVELVAEIAPEKGIAFNNYQDIVINMLDSLWNHEEIAEDLRALSNSTPELSMEDQSISADNLEQFAASNTLGEKGKEADAALLENEIAEEKTPSLPFEEQEHFILEPVAEPVMLSKLDVTANKVDNPSAPFNAPPLAAPAGPLNDEMIQEKEQPPQPEEKGQFIAVAEPVTEEKAPHEMKISGVGNPGRNPHGFHNHASRSTINRAPIPAKYLNGSCLSSGSCIVS
;
A
#
# COMPACT_ATOMS: atom_id res chain seq x y z
N MET A 1 -20.15 -17.95 3.49
CA MET A 1 -19.82 -16.82 4.39
C MET A 1 -19.38 -15.64 3.51
N HIS A 2 -19.09 -14.46 4.07
CA HIS A 2 -18.67 -13.29 3.28
C HIS A 2 -17.32 -12.79 3.83
N ILE A 3 -16.33 -12.71 2.95
CA ILE A 3 -14.98 -12.22 3.26
C ILE A 3 -14.87 -10.78 2.79
N ARG A 4 -14.23 -9.92 3.58
CA ARG A 4 -13.86 -8.58 3.15
C ARG A 4 -12.35 -8.48 2.98
N ILE A 5 -11.94 -7.91 1.85
CA ILE A 5 -10.56 -7.50 1.62
C ILE A 5 -10.51 -5.98 1.62
N LEU A 6 -9.58 -5.40 2.38
CA LEU A 6 -9.30 -3.97 2.42
C LEU A 6 -7.93 -3.73 1.80
N SER A 7 -7.82 -2.87 0.79
CA SER A 7 -6.54 -2.51 0.19
C SER A 7 -6.39 -1.00 0.19
N PHE A 8 -5.39 -0.51 0.92
CA PHE A 8 -5.23 0.93 1.17
C PHE A 8 -4.02 1.50 0.45
N ASP A 9 -4.24 2.54 -0.35
CA ASP A 9 -3.17 3.47 -0.65
C ASP A 9 -2.74 4.26 0.60
N PHE A 10 -1.53 4.81 0.54
CA PHE A 10 -0.97 5.62 1.61
C PHE A 10 -0.76 7.07 1.19
N ASP A 11 -0.03 7.35 0.11
CA ASP A 11 0.39 8.70 -0.24
C ASP A 11 -0.76 9.58 -0.75
N GLY A 12 -1.35 10.40 0.13
CA GLY A 12 -2.54 11.21 -0.17
C GLY A 12 -3.84 10.57 0.34
N CYS A 13 -3.82 9.26 0.55
CA CYS A 13 -4.90 8.45 1.14
C CYS A 13 -4.77 8.34 2.67
N LEU A 14 -4.23 7.26 3.24
CA LEU A 14 -4.05 7.16 4.70
C LEU A 14 -3.03 8.18 5.25
N PHE A 15 -2.03 8.53 4.45
CA PHE A 15 -1.14 9.68 4.68
C PHE A 15 -1.71 10.92 3.99
N ASN A 16 -2.99 11.23 4.26
CA ASN A 16 -3.67 12.42 3.77
C ASN A 16 -3.04 13.72 4.29
N ARG A 17 -3.58 14.86 3.83
CA ARG A 17 -3.10 16.19 4.19
C ARG A 17 -3.10 16.44 5.71
N SER A 18 -4.14 16.02 6.42
CA SER A 18 -4.25 16.17 7.88
C SER A 18 -3.11 15.43 8.60
N TYR A 19 -2.82 14.20 8.17
CA TYR A 19 -1.70 13.42 8.67
C TYR A 19 -0.33 14.05 8.36
N ILE A 20 -0.13 14.53 7.13
CA ILE A 20 1.13 15.15 6.71
C ILE A 20 1.40 16.44 7.49
N ASP A 21 0.39 17.31 7.60
CA ASP A 21 0.50 18.62 8.26
C ASP A 21 0.63 18.52 9.79
N ALA A 22 0.34 17.35 10.37
CA ALA A 22 0.49 17.11 11.80
C ALA A 22 1.94 17.38 12.27
N PRO A 23 2.14 18.04 13.43
CA PRO A 23 3.48 18.36 13.94
C PRO A 23 4.40 17.14 13.96
N TYR A 24 5.61 17.33 13.44
CA TYR A 24 6.63 16.27 13.30
C TYR A 24 7.34 15.91 14.61
N THR A 25 6.82 16.29 15.78
CA THR A 25 7.61 16.49 17.01
C THR A 25 8.25 15.25 17.63
N ASN A 26 8.32 14.09 16.97
CA ASN A 26 9.04 12.94 17.50
C ASN A 26 9.60 11.91 16.50
N TYR A 27 9.88 12.24 15.22
CA TYR A 27 10.53 11.31 14.24
C TYR A 27 9.83 9.95 14.00
N ASN A 28 8.78 9.65 14.75
CA ASN A 28 8.18 8.35 14.94
C ASN A 28 6.77 8.29 14.33
N LYS A 29 6.43 9.14 13.34
CA LYS A 29 5.13 9.04 12.67
C LYS A 29 4.87 7.62 12.13
N HIS A 30 5.93 6.91 11.74
CA HIS A 30 5.89 5.50 11.33
C HIS A 30 5.78 4.51 12.50
N LEU A 31 5.87 4.96 13.76
CA LEU A 31 5.84 4.14 14.98
C LEU A 31 4.77 4.64 15.97
N THR A 32 3.87 5.53 15.56
CA THR A 32 2.83 6.10 16.42
C THR A 32 1.44 5.91 15.82
N ASP A 33 0.43 6.12 16.66
CA ASP A 33 -0.98 6.09 16.27
C ASP A 33 -1.41 7.33 15.47
N ALA A 34 -0.47 8.07 14.86
CA ALA A 34 -0.78 9.24 14.05
C ALA A 34 -1.68 8.87 12.86
N VAL A 35 -1.41 7.72 12.21
CA VAL A 35 -2.26 7.22 11.11
C VAL A 35 -3.69 6.97 11.59
N ILE A 36 -3.87 6.51 12.83
CA ILE A 36 -5.21 6.32 13.41
C ILE A 36 -5.87 7.67 13.69
N THR A 37 -5.15 8.56 14.36
CA THR A 37 -5.66 9.88 14.78
C THR A 37 -6.20 10.69 13.60
N HIS A 38 -5.50 10.68 12.47
CA HIS A 38 -5.87 11.48 11.29
C HIS A 38 -6.82 10.75 10.32
N ASN A 39 -7.22 9.52 10.63
CA ASN A 39 -8.18 8.74 9.85
C ASN A 39 -9.29 8.15 10.72
N GLN A 40 -9.47 8.65 11.96
CA GLN A 40 -10.26 7.98 13.00
C GLN A 40 -11.70 7.70 12.57
N ASP A 41 -12.41 8.72 12.06
CA ASP A 41 -13.81 8.58 11.64
C ASP A 41 -13.98 7.54 10.53
N PHE A 42 -13.04 7.50 9.60
CA PHE A 42 -13.02 6.51 8.53
C PHE A 42 -12.80 5.09 9.07
N LEU A 43 -11.78 4.90 9.91
CA LEU A 43 -11.44 3.59 10.47
C LEU A 43 -12.52 3.07 11.42
N GLU A 44 -13.15 3.93 12.21
CA GLU A 44 -14.30 3.58 13.07
C GLU A 44 -15.50 3.11 12.25
N ARG A 45 -15.77 3.75 11.11
CA ARG A 45 -16.81 3.28 10.19
C ARG A 45 -16.45 1.89 9.63
N LEU A 46 -15.22 1.67 9.19
CA LEU A 46 -14.79 0.36 8.70
C LEU A 46 -14.94 -0.71 9.77
N LYS A 47 -14.57 -0.42 11.02
CA LYS A 47 -14.71 -1.34 12.15
C LYS A 47 -16.16 -1.82 12.33
N LYS A 48 -17.13 -0.90 12.27
CA LYS A 48 -18.57 -1.23 12.33
C LYS A 48 -19.03 -2.03 11.12
N GLU A 49 -18.54 -1.70 9.92
CA GLU A 49 -18.90 -2.44 8.72
C GLU A 49 -18.33 -3.87 8.71
N ASN A 50 -17.13 -4.05 9.29
CA ASN A 50 -16.44 -5.33 9.37
C ASN A 50 -17.22 -6.39 10.18
N GLU A 51 -18.09 -5.98 11.10
CA GLU A 51 -18.97 -6.88 11.87
C GLU A 51 -19.91 -7.73 10.98
N LYS A 52 -20.12 -7.32 9.72
CA LYS A 52 -20.96 -8.04 8.74
C LYS A 52 -20.24 -9.18 8.04
N PHE A 53 -18.93 -9.32 8.25
CA PHE A 53 -18.06 -10.26 7.54
C PHE A 53 -17.51 -11.29 8.51
N SER A 54 -17.33 -12.52 8.04
CA SER A 54 -16.78 -13.60 8.86
C SER A 54 -15.26 -13.49 9.03
N ASN A 55 -14.59 -12.86 8.06
CA ASN A 55 -13.17 -12.57 8.11
C ASN A 55 -12.90 -11.29 7.31
N VAL A 56 -11.99 -10.48 7.83
CA VAL A 56 -11.49 -9.28 7.15
C VAL A 56 -9.98 -9.36 7.09
N THR A 57 -9.43 -9.18 5.89
CA THR A 57 -7.99 -9.16 5.64
C THR A 57 -7.63 -7.85 4.95
N ALA A 58 -6.51 -7.24 5.31
CA ALA A 58 -6.06 -5.99 4.73
C ALA A 58 -4.69 -6.12 4.05
N PHE A 59 -4.49 -5.37 2.97
CA PHE A 59 -3.29 -5.31 2.15
C PHE A 59 -2.77 -3.86 2.02
N ILE A 60 -1.50 -3.73 1.67
CA ILE A 60 -0.91 -2.46 1.21
C ILE A 60 -1.28 -2.26 -0.26
N GLY A 61 -2.22 -1.36 -0.52
CA GLY A 61 -2.68 -0.93 -1.86
C GLY A 61 -1.90 0.25 -2.45
N SER A 62 -0.68 0.49 -1.98
CA SER A 62 0.17 1.61 -2.42
C SER A 62 1.30 1.18 -3.34
N ASN A 63 1.85 2.10 -4.14
CA ASN A 63 3.03 1.83 -4.97
C ASN A 63 4.33 1.67 -4.18
N ARG A 64 4.28 1.81 -2.86
CA ARG A 64 5.35 1.46 -1.92
C ARG A 64 5.50 -0.07 -1.78
N GLN A 65 5.86 -0.72 -2.88
CA GLN A 65 5.89 -2.19 -3.01
C GLN A 65 7.28 -2.80 -2.80
N SER A 66 8.27 -1.99 -2.38
CA SER A 66 9.62 -2.41 -2.04
C SER A 66 10.20 -1.47 -0.99
N PHE A 67 11.32 -1.87 -0.34
CA PHE A 67 12.03 -1.02 0.62
C PHE A 67 12.39 0.34 -0.01
N GLN A 68 12.94 0.31 -1.22
CA GLN A 68 13.38 1.52 -1.92
C GLN A 68 12.20 2.46 -2.21
N LEU A 69 11.07 1.93 -2.67
CA LEU A 69 9.87 2.72 -2.96
C LEU A 69 9.20 3.23 -1.69
N ASP A 70 9.15 2.45 -0.62
CA ASP A 70 8.62 2.89 0.67
C ASP A 70 9.46 4.03 1.27
N MET A 71 10.78 3.86 1.32
CA MET A 71 11.71 4.88 1.80
C MET A 71 11.70 6.13 0.92
N ALA A 72 11.74 5.98 -0.41
CA ALA A 72 11.76 7.12 -1.33
C ALA A 72 10.50 7.99 -1.22
N ASN A 73 9.35 7.38 -0.89
CA ASN A 73 8.09 8.10 -0.70
C ASN A 73 7.87 8.57 0.74
N ALA A 74 8.75 8.23 1.69
CA ALA A 74 8.65 8.66 3.08
C ALA A 74 8.67 10.19 3.25
N GLY A 75 9.15 10.94 2.26
CA GLY A 75 9.21 12.39 2.29
C GLY A 75 10.41 12.93 3.08
N ALA A 76 10.66 14.24 2.95
CA ALA A 76 11.71 14.95 3.69
C ALA A 76 11.25 15.32 5.11
N LEU A 77 12.17 15.77 5.98
CA LEU A 77 11.91 16.08 7.41
C LEU A 77 10.60 16.85 7.67
N HIS A 78 10.28 17.87 6.87
CA HIS A 78 9.08 18.70 7.08
C HIS A 78 7.78 18.12 6.49
N PHE A 79 7.88 17.06 5.69
CA PHE A 79 6.75 16.36 5.06
C PHE A 79 6.88 14.85 5.25
N PHE A 80 7.49 14.44 6.36
CA PHE A 80 7.79 13.06 6.62
C PHE A 80 6.50 12.30 6.91
N LYS A 81 6.30 11.23 6.17
CA LYS A 81 5.13 10.36 6.21
C LYS A 81 5.40 9.06 6.96
N GLY A 82 6.64 8.60 6.94
CA GLY A 82 6.99 7.28 7.50
C GLY A 82 6.82 6.13 6.52
N SER A 83 7.03 4.91 7.03
CA SER A 83 6.83 3.66 6.28
C SER A 83 5.35 3.30 6.22
N CYS A 84 4.88 2.86 5.06
CA CYS A 84 3.53 2.28 4.96
C CYS A 84 3.44 0.90 5.61
N VAL A 85 4.56 0.18 5.76
CA VAL A 85 4.56 -1.18 6.33
C VAL A 85 4.16 -1.16 7.80
N SER A 86 4.84 -0.35 8.61
CA SER A 86 4.48 -0.22 10.03
C SER A 86 3.13 0.45 10.22
N ALA A 87 2.79 1.46 9.41
CA ALA A 87 1.48 2.11 9.48
C ALA A 87 0.33 1.13 9.13
N MET A 88 0.54 0.21 8.18
CA MET A 88 -0.43 -0.83 7.86
C MET A 88 -0.64 -1.79 9.03
N GLN A 89 0.43 -2.17 9.74
CA GLN A 89 0.31 -3.01 10.94
C GLN A 89 -0.53 -2.29 12.01
N THR A 90 -0.25 -1.02 12.29
CA THR A 90 -1.02 -0.21 13.24
C THR A 90 -2.50 -0.11 12.85
N VAL A 91 -2.80 0.06 11.56
CA VAL A 91 -4.19 0.10 11.04
C VAL A 91 -4.88 -1.26 11.21
N CYS A 92 -4.21 -2.37 10.89
CA CYS A 92 -4.75 -3.71 11.08
C CYS A 92 -5.08 -4.00 12.55
N ASP A 93 -4.15 -3.69 13.45
CA ASP A 93 -4.31 -3.89 14.89
C ASP A 93 -5.50 -3.07 15.43
N TYR A 94 -5.63 -1.81 14.99
CA TYR A 94 -6.73 -0.94 15.38
C TYR A 94 -8.11 -1.45 14.92
N LEU A 95 -8.17 -1.91 13.66
CA LEU A 95 -9.38 -2.47 13.07
C LEU A 95 -9.72 -3.88 13.58
N GLY A 96 -8.75 -4.59 14.17
CA GLY A 96 -8.89 -5.98 14.59
C GLY A 96 -9.02 -6.93 13.40
N VAL A 97 -8.24 -6.71 12.34
CA VAL A 97 -8.29 -7.47 11.07
C VAL A 97 -6.95 -8.13 10.76
N ASN A 98 -6.97 -9.15 9.89
CA ASN A 98 -5.74 -9.83 9.50
C ASN A 98 -4.90 -8.97 8.55
N PHE A 99 -3.60 -8.84 8.81
CA PHE A 99 -2.68 -8.23 7.84
C PHE A 99 -2.16 -9.29 6.87
N ASN A 100 -2.34 -9.06 5.56
CA ASN A 100 -1.65 -9.82 4.53
C ASN A 100 -0.44 -9.02 4.02
N PRO A 101 0.80 -9.49 4.29
CA PRO A 101 2.02 -8.74 4.02
C PRO A 101 2.52 -8.86 2.57
N LEU A 102 1.76 -9.48 1.66
CA LEU A 102 2.16 -9.66 0.26
C LEU A 102 2.46 -8.32 -0.43
N LEU A 103 3.68 -8.20 -0.94
CA LEU A 103 4.10 -7.10 -1.83
C LEU A 103 4.41 -7.62 -3.23
N LEU A 104 4.28 -6.77 -4.25
CA LEU A 104 4.64 -7.12 -5.64
C LEU A 104 6.12 -7.50 -5.78
N THR A 105 7.01 -6.95 -4.96
CA THR A 105 8.43 -7.35 -4.95
C THR A 105 8.62 -8.80 -4.55
N ASP A 106 7.75 -9.35 -3.69
CA ASP A 106 7.80 -10.78 -3.33
C ASP A 106 7.50 -11.64 -4.56
N ILE A 107 6.42 -11.32 -5.28
CA ILE A 107 6.04 -12.03 -6.50
C ILE A 107 7.13 -11.89 -7.58
N TYR A 108 7.59 -10.66 -7.82
CA TYR A 108 8.53 -10.35 -8.90
C TYR A 108 9.87 -11.07 -8.76
N ASN A 109 10.30 -11.30 -7.52
CA ASN A 109 11.57 -11.95 -7.18
C ASN A 109 11.40 -13.41 -6.70
N SER A 110 10.20 -13.98 -6.86
CA SER A 110 9.88 -15.36 -6.46
C SER A 110 10.20 -15.66 -4.98
N LEU A 111 9.92 -14.68 -4.12
CA LEU A 111 10.05 -14.80 -2.67
C LEU A 111 8.76 -15.33 -2.05
N GLU A 112 8.85 -15.83 -0.82
CA GLU A 112 7.67 -16.14 -0.03
C GLU A 112 6.88 -14.84 0.26
N PRO A 113 5.53 -14.84 0.12
CA PRO A 113 4.71 -13.67 0.44
C PRO A 113 5.03 -13.07 1.81
N GLY A 114 5.33 -11.77 1.84
CA GLY A 114 5.67 -11.05 3.07
C GLY A 114 7.15 -10.99 3.41
N SER A 115 8.03 -11.63 2.63
CA SER A 115 9.49 -11.60 2.85
C SER A 115 10.03 -10.17 2.85
N ALA A 116 9.64 -9.35 1.87
CA ALA A 116 10.10 -7.96 1.80
C ALA A 116 9.53 -7.10 2.94
N CYS A 117 8.26 -7.31 3.29
CA CYS A 117 7.61 -6.65 4.42
C CYS A 117 8.35 -6.95 5.74
N LYS A 118 8.72 -8.21 5.97
CA LYS A 118 9.51 -8.64 7.13
C LYS A 118 10.87 -7.93 7.19
N LEU A 119 11.60 -7.85 6.06
CA LEU A 119 12.89 -7.15 6.03
C LEU A 119 12.74 -5.66 6.33
N ILE A 120 11.71 -5.00 5.78
CA ILE A 120 11.43 -3.59 6.09
C ILE A 120 11.17 -3.41 7.60
N ASN A 121 10.43 -4.32 8.24
CA ASN A 121 10.21 -4.26 9.68
C ASN A 121 11.51 -4.40 10.49
N VAL A 122 12.43 -5.29 10.11
CA VAL A 122 13.75 -5.40 10.77
C VAL A 122 14.52 -4.08 10.66
N GLU A 123 14.51 -3.44 9.50
CA GLU A 123 15.14 -2.13 9.29
C GLU A 123 14.49 -1.02 10.14
N LEU A 124 13.17 -1.07 10.34
CA LEU A 124 12.44 -0.13 11.19
C LEU A 124 12.77 -0.34 12.67
N GLU A 125 12.78 -1.59 13.15
CA GLU A 125 13.11 -1.96 14.53
C GLU A 125 14.55 -1.58 14.91
N THR A 126 15.47 -1.62 13.93
CA THR A 126 16.89 -1.27 14.11
C THR A 126 17.20 0.19 13.81
N ASN A 127 16.19 1.01 13.48
CA ASN A 127 16.33 2.41 13.01
C ASN A 127 17.19 2.60 11.75
N LYS A 128 17.44 1.53 10.99
CA LYS A 128 18.24 1.54 9.77
C LYS A 128 17.44 1.89 8.52
N TRP A 129 16.11 1.77 8.56
CA TRP A 129 15.23 2.15 7.45
C TRP A 129 15.41 3.61 7.02
N ILE A 130 15.49 4.56 7.96
CA ILE A 130 15.69 5.98 7.63
C ILE A 130 17.12 6.32 7.20
N GLU A 131 18.09 5.44 7.51
CA GLU A 131 19.50 5.60 7.19
C GLU A 131 19.85 5.08 5.79
N GLY A 132 18.89 4.53 5.04
CA GLY A 132 19.11 3.92 3.73
C GLY A 132 19.11 2.40 3.73
N GLY A 133 18.87 1.77 4.88
CA GLY A 133 18.87 0.33 5.02
C GLY A 133 20.26 -0.24 5.31
N SER A 134 20.30 -1.45 5.87
CA SER A 134 21.52 -2.22 6.14
C SER A 134 21.52 -3.61 5.49
N LEU A 135 20.33 -4.12 5.16
CA LEU A 135 20.09 -5.42 4.56
C LEU A 135 19.95 -5.31 3.03
N GLU A 136 20.09 -6.44 2.34
CA GLU A 136 19.83 -6.53 0.92
C GLU A 136 18.32 -6.61 0.67
N HIS A 137 17.79 -5.65 -0.09
CA HIS A 137 16.37 -5.59 -0.44
C HIS A 137 16.16 -5.86 -1.94
N SER A 138 15.23 -6.76 -2.22
CA SER A 138 14.69 -6.96 -3.57
C SER A 138 13.77 -5.81 -3.97
N ASP A 139 13.75 -5.50 -5.27
CA ASP A 139 12.95 -4.43 -5.84
C ASP A 139 12.13 -4.93 -7.02
N CYS A 140 11.10 -4.18 -7.41
CA CYS A 140 10.25 -4.47 -8.56
C CYS A 140 9.92 -3.20 -9.36
N PRO A 141 9.54 -3.33 -10.64
CA PRO A 141 9.01 -2.21 -11.40
C PRO A 141 7.81 -1.56 -10.70
N MET A 142 7.73 -0.23 -10.77
CA MET A 142 6.62 0.53 -10.18
C MET A 142 5.38 0.42 -11.06
N ASP A 143 4.30 -0.14 -10.53
CA ASP A 143 3.00 -0.22 -11.19
C ASP A 143 2.18 1.07 -11.01
N GLY A 144 2.54 2.12 -11.77
CA GLY A 144 1.99 3.47 -11.58
C GLY A 144 0.45 3.56 -11.52
N ASN A 145 -0.25 2.68 -12.23
CA ASN A 145 -1.72 2.63 -12.31
C ASN A 145 -2.35 1.56 -11.42
N LYS A 146 -1.53 0.78 -10.69
CA LYS A 146 -1.94 -0.28 -9.75
C LYS A 146 -2.73 -1.43 -10.36
N VAL A 147 -2.72 -1.59 -11.68
CA VAL A 147 -3.46 -2.65 -12.37
C VAL A 147 -2.93 -4.02 -11.94
N SER A 148 -1.61 -4.21 -11.96
CA SER A 148 -0.94 -5.44 -11.55
C SER A 148 -1.08 -5.69 -10.04
N LEU A 149 -0.99 -4.63 -9.24
CA LEU A 149 -1.16 -4.70 -7.78
C LEU A 149 -2.54 -5.23 -7.38
N ILE A 150 -3.59 -4.62 -7.93
CA ILE A 150 -4.97 -5.02 -7.61
C ILE A 150 -5.27 -6.41 -8.18
N PHE A 151 -4.74 -6.75 -9.37
CA PHE A 151 -4.86 -8.09 -9.93
C PHE A 151 -4.25 -9.14 -8.98
N ALA A 152 -3.01 -8.91 -8.53
CA ALA A 152 -2.30 -9.82 -7.63
C ALA A 152 -3.08 -10.06 -6.33
N GLN A 153 -3.57 -8.98 -5.70
CA GLN A 153 -4.28 -9.07 -4.42
C GLN A 153 -5.64 -9.76 -4.55
N MET A 154 -6.40 -9.49 -5.62
CA MET A 154 -7.66 -10.19 -5.87
C MET A 154 -7.44 -11.69 -6.09
N GLN A 155 -6.45 -12.07 -6.91
CA GLN A 155 -6.14 -13.47 -7.18
C GLN A 155 -5.62 -14.18 -5.93
N ALA A 156 -4.78 -13.53 -5.12
CA ALA A 156 -4.34 -14.06 -3.83
C ALA A 156 -5.51 -14.28 -2.86
N ALA A 157 -6.45 -13.34 -2.77
CA ALA A 157 -7.64 -13.47 -1.93
C ALA A 157 -8.57 -14.58 -2.41
N ALA A 158 -8.85 -14.67 -3.71
CA ALA A 158 -9.66 -15.74 -4.29
C ALA A 158 -9.03 -17.12 -4.08
N SER A 159 -7.70 -17.22 -4.18
CA SER A 159 -6.97 -18.46 -3.90
C SER A 159 -7.07 -18.88 -2.43
N ALA A 160 -7.03 -17.91 -1.51
CA ALA A 160 -7.14 -18.17 -0.07
C ALA A 160 -8.57 -18.55 0.36
N TYR A 161 -9.59 -18.08 -0.37
CA TYR A 161 -11.00 -18.27 -0.04
C TYR A 161 -11.83 -18.70 -1.28
N PRO A 162 -11.56 -19.88 -1.86
CA PRO A 162 -12.11 -20.27 -3.17
C PRO A 162 -13.64 -20.41 -3.20
N ASP A 163 -14.25 -20.83 -2.08
CA ASP A 163 -15.69 -21.10 -1.99
C ASP A 163 -16.50 -19.94 -1.39
N GLU A 164 -15.82 -18.85 -1.03
CA GLU A 164 -16.44 -17.72 -0.33
C GLU A 164 -16.66 -16.53 -1.27
N LYS A 165 -17.72 -15.76 -1.01
CA LYS A 165 -17.90 -14.48 -1.69
C LYS A 165 -16.99 -13.44 -1.04
N ILE A 166 -16.25 -12.73 -1.87
CA ILE A 166 -15.26 -11.75 -1.46
C ILE A 166 -15.74 -10.36 -1.90
N VAL A 167 -15.76 -9.42 -0.96
CA VAL A 167 -15.89 -7.99 -1.26
C VAL A 167 -14.50 -7.37 -1.14
N PHE A 168 -13.95 -6.92 -2.26
CA PHE A 168 -12.62 -6.31 -2.33
C PHE A 168 -12.75 -4.80 -2.42
N ASP A 169 -12.44 -4.10 -1.33
CA ASP A 169 -12.43 -2.64 -1.26
C ASP A 169 -11.02 -2.11 -1.50
N PHE A 170 -10.84 -1.35 -2.56
CA PHE A 170 -9.63 -0.56 -2.79
C PHE A 170 -9.89 0.91 -2.48
N TYR A 171 -9.00 1.54 -1.71
CA TYR A 171 -9.06 2.94 -1.32
C TYR A 171 -7.85 3.71 -1.85
N ASP A 172 -8.10 4.79 -2.60
CA ASP A 172 -7.06 5.66 -3.17
C ASP A 172 -7.54 7.12 -3.16
N ASP A 173 -6.65 8.09 -3.09
CA ASP A 173 -7.02 9.51 -3.17
C ASP A 173 -7.18 10.00 -4.61
N ARG A 174 -6.52 9.33 -5.56
CA ARG A 174 -6.37 9.77 -6.95
C ARG A 174 -7.46 9.22 -7.86
N LEU A 175 -8.34 10.12 -8.31
CA LEU A 175 -9.38 9.79 -9.30
C LEU A 175 -8.82 9.29 -10.63
N ASP A 176 -7.64 9.73 -11.06
CA ASP A 176 -7.05 9.25 -12.31
C ASP A 176 -6.61 7.78 -12.23
N ILE A 177 -6.15 7.33 -11.05
CA ILE A 177 -5.87 5.91 -10.78
C ILE A 177 -7.19 5.13 -10.72
N LEU A 178 -8.16 5.59 -9.93
CA LEU A 178 -9.46 4.91 -9.77
C LEU A 178 -10.21 4.79 -11.10
N ASN A 179 -10.19 5.83 -11.93
CA ASN A 179 -10.79 5.80 -13.26
C ASN A 179 -10.06 4.86 -14.22
N THR A 180 -8.72 4.82 -14.18
CA THR A 180 -7.94 3.84 -14.96
C THR A 180 -8.31 2.41 -14.58
N LEU A 181 -8.38 2.11 -13.29
CA LEU A 181 -8.79 0.81 -12.78
C LEU A 181 -10.23 0.47 -13.19
N ASN A 182 -11.16 1.43 -13.08
CA ASN A 182 -12.54 1.24 -13.49
C ASN A 182 -12.65 0.89 -14.98
N ILE A 183 -11.99 1.66 -15.85
CA ILE A 183 -11.98 1.42 -17.29
C ILE A 183 -11.41 0.03 -17.60
N PHE A 184 -10.24 -0.29 -17.03
CA PHE A 184 -9.55 -1.54 -17.29
C PHE A 184 -10.38 -2.75 -16.84
N TYR A 185 -10.83 -2.78 -15.58
CA TYR A 185 -11.54 -3.93 -15.03
C TYR A 185 -12.99 -4.06 -15.50
N THR A 186 -13.62 -2.97 -15.92
CA THR A 186 -14.92 -3.05 -16.61
C THR A 186 -14.76 -3.68 -17.99
N LYS A 187 -13.71 -3.30 -18.74
CA LYS A 187 -13.42 -3.87 -20.06
C LYS A 187 -12.98 -5.33 -19.96
N HIS A 188 -12.15 -5.64 -18.97
CA HIS A 188 -11.52 -6.94 -18.74
C HIS A 188 -12.04 -7.62 -17.47
N SER A 189 -13.36 -7.70 -17.32
CA SER A 189 -13.99 -8.24 -16.10
C SER A 189 -13.67 -9.71 -15.83
N HIS A 190 -13.17 -10.45 -16.83
CA HIS A 190 -12.62 -11.81 -16.68
C HIS A 190 -11.34 -11.87 -15.85
N MET A 191 -10.62 -10.74 -15.70
CA MET A 191 -9.42 -10.63 -14.85
C MET A 191 -9.76 -10.58 -13.34
N ILE A 192 -11.02 -10.29 -13.00
CA ILE A 192 -11.53 -10.36 -11.62
C ILE A 192 -11.93 -11.82 -11.35
N PRO A 193 -11.47 -12.46 -10.25
CA PRO A 193 -11.93 -13.81 -9.91
C PRO A 193 -13.45 -13.90 -9.78
N PRO A 194 -14.07 -15.05 -10.11
CA PRO A 194 -15.54 -15.17 -10.18
C PRO A 194 -16.26 -14.96 -8.85
N ASN A 195 -15.55 -15.12 -7.73
CA ASN A 195 -16.08 -14.93 -6.39
C ASN A 195 -15.75 -13.56 -5.77
N VAL A 196 -15.14 -12.64 -6.53
CA VAL A 196 -14.71 -11.31 -6.05
C VAL A 196 -15.59 -10.20 -6.63
N LEU A 197 -16.13 -9.33 -5.78
CA LEU A 197 -16.72 -8.05 -6.15
C LEU A 197 -15.69 -6.94 -5.88
N LEU A 198 -15.25 -6.21 -6.92
CA LEU A 198 -14.30 -5.11 -6.78
C LEU A 198 -15.04 -3.78 -6.54
N ARG A 199 -14.69 -3.07 -5.48
CA ARG A 199 -15.18 -1.72 -5.16
C ARG A 199 -14.03 -0.74 -5.09
N LEU A 200 -14.13 0.31 -5.90
CA LEU A 200 -13.15 1.39 -5.99
C LEU A 200 -13.66 2.59 -5.23
N ASN A 201 -12.95 2.97 -4.17
CA ASN A 201 -13.35 4.00 -3.23
C ASN A 201 -12.34 5.15 -3.26
N GLN A 202 -12.82 6.38 -3.41
CA GLN A 202 -11.98 7.55 -3.20
C GLN A 202 -11.90 7.87 -1.71
N TYR A 203 -10.68 8.05 -1.21
CA TYR A 203 -10.42 8.54 0.14
C TYR A 203 -9.14 9.36 0.19
N ASN A 204 -9.24 10.59 0.68
CA ASN A 204 -8.12 11.53 0.80
C ASN A 204 -8.09 12.21 2.18
N GLY A 205 -8.62 11.53 3.20
CA GLY A 205 -8.86 12.09 4.54
C GLY A 205 -10.24 12.74 4.75
N SER A 206 -11.08 12.77 3.71
CA SER A 206 -12.47 13.26 3.78
C SER A 206 -13.48 12.11 3.80
N GLU A 207 -14.77 12.37 3.50
CA GLU A 207 -15.73 11.28 3.36
C GLU A 207 -15.34 10.34 2.21
N VAL A 208 -15.67 9.06 2.36
CA VAL A 208 -15.41 8.07 1.31
C VAL A 208 -16.48 8.16 0.25
N GLU A 209 -16.06 8.20 -1.01
CA GLU A 209 -16.93 8.14 -2.18
C GLU A 209 -16.72 6.83 -2.93
N LEU A 210 -17.80 6.08 -3.19
CA LEU A 210 -17.74 4.90 -4.06
C LEU A 210 -17.70 5.37 -5.52
N VAL A 211 -16.55 5.17 -6.18
CA VAL A 211 -16.34 5.56 -7.58
C VAL A 211 -16.89 4.51 -8.54
N ALA A 212 -16.66 3.22 -8.24
CA ALA A 212 -17.14 2.13 -9.07
C ALA A 212 -17.33 0.84 -8.26
N GLU A 213 -18.28 0.03 -8.70
CA GLU A 213 -18.48 -1.34 -8.24
C GLU A 213 -18.53 -2.24 -9.48
N ILE A 214 -17.64 -3.24 -9.55
CA ILE A 214 -17.38 -4.05 -10.74
C ILE A 214 -17.52 -5.51 -10.35
N ALA A 215 -18.54 -6.16 -10.90
CA ALA A 215 -18.76 -7.59 -10.77
C ALA A 215 -18.08 -8.36 -11.90
N PRO A 216 -17.61 -9.60 -11.66
CA PRO A 216 -17.05 -10.45 -12.69
C PRO A 216 -18.19 -10.98 -13.57
N GLU A 217 -18.13 -10.78 -14.90
CA GLU A 217 -19.10 -11.39 -15.81
C GLU A 217 -18.73 -12.85 -16.11
N LYS A 218 -17.44 -13.10 -16.34
CA LYS A 218 -16.84 -14.42 -16.56
C LYS A 218 -15.46 -14.48 -15.90
N GLY A 219 -15.44 -14.19 -14.60
CA GLY A 219 -14.22 -14.11 -13.83
C GLY A 219 -13.39 -15.39 -13.85
N ILE A 220 -12.07 -15.26 -13.86
CA ILE A 220 -11.13 -16.40 -13.87
C ILE A 220 -10.23 -16.30 -12.65
N ALA A 221 -10.16 -17.39 -11.88
CA ALA A 221 -9.12 -17.59 -10.88
C ALA A 221 -7.91 -18.25 -11.55
N PHE A 222 -6.78 -17.55 -11.58
CA PHE A 222 -5.56 -18.03 -12.23
C PHE A 222 -4.63 -18.68 -11.19
N ASN A 223 -4.50 -20.01 -11.24
CA ASN A 223 -3.58 -20.74 -10.35
C ASN A 223 -2.11 -20.30 -10.52
N ASN A 224 -1.76 -19.73 -11.68
CA ASN A 224 -0.45 -19.18 -12.01
C ASN A 224 -0.44 -17.64 -12.01
N TYR A 225 -1.31 -16.97 -11.25
CA TYR A 225 -1.40 -15.50 -11.26
C TYR A 225 -0.07 -14.80 -10.99
N GLN A 226 0.83 -15.42 -10.21
CA GLN A 226 2.17 -14.89 -9.94
C GLN A 226 2.99 -14.69 -11.22
N ASP A 227 2.98 -15.66 -12.13
CA ASP A 227 3.65 -15.56 -13.42
C ASP A 227 3.03 -14.47 -14.30
N ILE A 228 1.70 -14.35 -14.26
CA ILE A 228 0.95 -13.31 -14.97
C ILE A 228 1.35 -11.92 -14.43
N VAL A 229 1.43 -11.76 -13.11
CA VAL A 229 1.87 -10.51 -12.47
C VAL A 229 3.30 -10.17 -12.90
N ILE A 230 4.22 -11.15 -12.93
CA ILE A 230 5.58 -10.92 -13.44
C ILE A 230 5.54 -10.40 -14.88
N ASN A 231 4.74 -11.01 -15.75
CA ASN A 231 4.58 -10.56 -17.14
C ASN A 231 3.99 -9.13 -17.23
N MET A 232 3.00 -8.81 -16.39
CA MET A 232 2.42 -7.47 -16.31
C MET A 232 3.42 -6.41 -15.81
N LEU A 233 4.32 -6.78 -14.91
CA LEU A 233 5.38 -5.90 -14.39
C LEU A 233 6.54 -5.73 -15.38
N ASP A 234 6.88 -6.78 -16.13
CA ASP A 234 7.87 -6.69 -17.21
C ASP A 234 7.32 -5.89 -18.42
N SER A 235 5.99 -5.79 -18.54
CA SER A 235 5.30 -5.10 -19.65
C SER A 235 4.23 -4.12 -19.16
N LEU A 236 4.62 -3.13 -18.33
CA LEU A 236 3.72 -2.14 -17.71
C LEU A 236 2.78 -1.38 -18.67
N TRP A 237 3.11 -1.34 -19.96
CA TRP A 237 2.34 -0.64 -20.99
C TRP A 237 1.39 -1.56 -21.78
N ASN A 238 1.48 -2.88 -21.57
CA ASN A 238 0.77 -3.89 -22.36
C ASN A 238 -0.26 -4.68 -21.53
N HIS A 239 -0.77 -4.11 -20.43
CA HIS A 239 -1.80 -4.78 -19.62
C HIS A 239 -3.05 -5.17 -20.44
N GLU A 240 -3.41 -4.34 -21.43
CA GLU A 240 -4.51 -4.61 -22.37
C GLU A 240 -4.27 -5.87 -23.21
N GLU A 241 -3.09 -6.03 -23.79
CA GLU A 241 -2.73 -7.19 -24.61
C GLU A 241 -2.69 -8.47 -23.76
N ILE A 242 -2.08 -8.38 -22.57
CA ILE A 242 -2.04 -9.50 -21.61
C ILE A 242 -3.47 -9.93 -21.23
N ALA A 243 -4.38 -8.99 -20.97
CA ALA A 243 -5.75 -9.32 -20.60
C ALA A 243 -6.51 -10.00 -21.75
N GLU A 244 -6.34 -9.55 -23.00
CA GLU A 244 -6.97 -10.19 -24.16
C GLU A 244 -6.38 -11.58 -24.45
N ASP A 245 -5.08 -11.77 -24.28
CA ASP A 245 -4.43 -13.08 -24.42
C ASP A 245 -4.99 -14.09 -23.40
N LEU A 246 -5.14 -13.67 -22.13
CA LEU A 246 -5.73 -14.51 -21.09
C LEU A 246 -7.20 -14.85 -21.37
N ARG A 247 -7.94 -13.91 -21.95
CA ARG A 247 -9.33 -14.14 -22.40
C ARG A 247 -9.40 -15.15 -23.54
N ALA A 248 -8.48 -15.07 -24.50
CA ALA A 248 -8.43 -16.02 -25.60
C ALA A 248 -8.12 -17.43 -25.10
N LEU A 249 -7.16 -17.55 -24.18
CA LEU A 249 -6.80 -18.84 -23.56
C LEU A 249 -7.98 -19.48 -22.83
N SER A 250 -8.75 -18.70 -22.06
CA SER A 250 -9.92 -19.23 -21.34
C SER A 250 -11.01 -19.73 -22.27
N ASN A 251 -11.21 -19.08 -23.42
CA ASN A 251 -12.21 -19.51 -24.41
C ASN A 251 -11.76 -20.72 -25.24
N SER A 252 -10.45 -20.96 -25.33
CA SER A 252 -9.89 -22.04 -26.15
C SER A 252 -9.78 -23.38 -25.42
N THR A 253 -9.92 -23.40 -24.09
CA THR A 253 -9.93 -24.64 -23.32
C THR A 253 -11.28 -25.32 -23.56
N PRO A 254 -11.33 -26.44 -24.31
CA PRO A 254 -12.59 -27.15 -24.51
C PRO A 254 -13.11 -27.53 -23.13
N GLU A 255 -14.40 -27.36 -22.88
CA GLU A 255 -15.08 -28.06 -21.80
C GLU A 255 -14.82 -29.56 -22.01
N LEU A 256 -13.76 -30.07 -21.38
CA LEU A 256 -13.58 -31.50 -21.19
C LEU A 256 -14.75 -31.91 -20.31
N SER A 257 -15.82 -32.37 -20.98
CA SER A 257 -16.98 -32.96 -20.35
C SER A 257 -16.49 -33.89 -19.25
N MET A 258 -16.94 -33.64 -18.01
CA MET A 258 -16.59 -34.36 -16.78
C MET A 258 -16.92 -35.87 -16.81
N GLU A 259 -17.23 -36.45 -17.96
CA GLU A 259 -17.69 -37.84 -18.09
C GLU A 259 -16.57 -38.89 -18.07
N ASP A 260 -15.28 -38.52 -18.14
CA ASP A 260 -14.19 -39.49 -18.31
C ASP A 260 -13.11 -39.52 -17.20
N GLN A 261 -13.40 -38.99 -16.01
CA GLN A 261 -12.52 -39.13 -14.84
C GLN A 261 -13.08 -40.09 -13.79
N SER A 262 -13.35 -41.34 -14.17
CA SER A 262 -13.36 -42.45 -13.22
C SER A 262 -11.91 -42.87 -12.93
N ILE A 263 -11.21 -42.11 -12.08
CA ILE A 263 -9.93 -42.55 -11.52
C ILE A 263 -10.26 -43.59 -10.44
N SER A 264 -9.69 -44.80 -10.59
CA SER A 264 -9.89 -45.90 -9.66
C SER A 264 -9.38 -45.56 -8.26
N ALA A 265 -10.10 -46.01 -7.24
CA ALA A 265 -9.89 -45.70 -5.82
C ALA A 265 -8.59 -46.27 -5.20
N ASP A 266 -7.66 -46.80 -6.00
CA ASP A 266 -6.51 -47.57 -5.51
C ASP A 266 -5.25 -46.71 -5.25
N ASN A 267 -5.26 -45.40 -5.54
CA ASN A 267 -4.08 -44.53 -5.36
C ASN A 267 -4.12 -43.60 -4.13
N LEU A 268 -5.10 -43.74 -3.23
CA LEU A 268 -5.27 -42.81 -2.10
C LEU A 268 -4.58 -43.25 -0.78
N GLU A 269 -3.88 -44.39 -0.73
CA GLU A 269 -3.25 -44.88 0.50
C GLU A 269 -1.74 -44.55 0.66
N GLN A 270 -1.08 -43.92 -0.32
CA GLN A 270 0.35 -43.61 -0.22
C GLN A 270 0.72 -42.18 0.21
N PHE A 271 -0.25 -41.28 0.40
CA PHE A 271 0.03 -39.89 0.81
C PHE A 271 -0.29 -39.57 2.29
N ALA A 272 -0.86 -40.50 3.05
CA ALA A 272 -1.27 -40.26 4.44
C ALA A 272 -0.18 -40.53 5.51
N ALA A 273 1.04 -40.94 5.11
CA ALA A 273 2.07 -41.39 6.07
C ALA A 273 3.18 -40.36 6.39
N SER A 274 3.12 -39.11 5.90
CA SER A 274 4.23 -38.15 6.05
C SER A 274 3.96 -36.96 6.99
N ASN A 275 2.76 -36.84 7.59
CA ASN A 275 2.39 -35.68 8.42
C ASN A 275 2.21 -36.01 9.91
N THR A 276 3.14 -36.75 10.51
CA THR A 276 3.22 -36.92 11.97
C THR A 276 4.64 -36.74 12.50
N LEU A 277 5.21 -35.54 12.35
CA LEU A 277 6.36 -35.08 13.15
C LEU A 277 6.56 -33.56 12.94
N GLY A 278 5.90 -32.74 13.76
CA GLY A 278 5.97 -31.29 13.59
C GLY A 278 5.52 -30.47 14.81
N GLU A 279 5.81 -30.92 16.03
CA GLU A 279 5.50 -30.13 17.25
C GLU A 279 6.65 -30.04 18.27
N LYS A 280 7.91 -30.24 17.87
CA LYS A 280 9.08 -30.07 18.78
C LYS A 280 10.27 -29.33 18.17
N GLY A 281 10.02 -28.20 17.50
CA GLY A 281 11.08 -27.45 16.81
C GLY A 281 11.12 -25.93 17.04
N LYS A 282 10.23 -25.35 17.86
CA LYS A 282 10.11 -23.87 17.95
C LYS A 282 10.95 -23.19 19.04
N GLU A 283 11.89 -23.88 19.65
CA GLU A 283 12.73 -23.31 20.73
C GLU A 283 14.23 -23.32 20.42
N ALA A 284 14.65 -23.83 19.25
CA ALA A 284 16.06 -23.93 18.87
C ALA A 284 16.56 -22.81 17.95
N ASP A 285 15.68 -22.15 17.19
CA ASP A 285 16.09 -21.20 16.15
C ASP A 285 16.33 -19.77 16.65
N ALA A 286 15.86 -19.41 17.85
CA ALA A 286 16.14 -18.10 18.45
C ALA A 286 17.53 -18.01 19.11
N ALA A 287 18.10 -19.14 19.55
CA ALA A 287 19.39 -19.19 20.25
C ALA A 287 20.61 -19.28 19.31
N LEU A 288 20.39 -19.58 18.02
CA LEU A 288 21.46 -19.68 17.01
C LEU A 288 21.79 -18.32 16.38
N LEU A 289 20.86 -17.37 16.35
CA LEU A 289 21.09 -16.05 15.77
C LEU A 289 21.85 -15.08 16.71
N GLU A 290 21.75 -15.25 18.04
CA GLU A 290 22.48 -14.41 19.00
C GLU A 290 23.96 -14.77 19.13
N ASN A 291 24.39 -15.95 18.68
CA ASN A 291 25.78 -16.40 18.80
C ASN A 291 26.69 -15.99 17.62
N GLU A 292 26.12 -15.53 16.49
CA GLU A 292 26.92 -15.05 15.34
C GLU A 292 27.29 -13.55 15.40
N ILE A 293 26.79 -12.81 16.40
CA ILE A 293 27.04 -11.35 16.55
C ILE A 293 28.15 -11.05 17.59
N ALA A 294 28.71 -12.06 18.26
CA ALA A 294 29.65 -11.86 19.37
C ALA A 294 31.16 -11.97 19.04
N GLU A 295 31.56 -12.28 17.80
CA GLU A 295 32.97 -12.52 17.47
C GLU A 295 33.50 -11.68 16.28
N GLU A 296 33.50 -10.36 16.38
CA GLU A 296 34.49 -9.53 15.69
C GLU A 296 35.06 -8.46 16.65
N LYS A 297 36.00 -8.89 17.50
CA LYS A 297 36.92 -7.98 18.18
C LYS A 297 38.05 -7.59 17.22
N THR A 298 38.04 -6.34 16.81
CA THR A 298 39.15 -5.66 16.14
C THR A 298 40.40 -5.57 17.03
N PRO A 299 41.61 -5.73 16.47
CA PRO A 299 42.82 -5.22 17.10
C PRO A 299 43.12 -3.79 16.61
N SER A 300 43.32 -2.90 17.57
CA SER A 300 43.80 -1.54 17.42
C SER A 300 45.21 -1.48 16.83
N LEU A 301 45.41 -0.64 15.80
CA LEU A 301 46.72 -0.17 15.36
C LEU A 301 46.75 1.37 15.31
N PRO A 302 47.93 2.00 15.48
CA PRO A 302 48.05 3.37 15.92
C PRO A 302 47.85 4.38 14.78
N PHE A 303 47.25 5.51 15.15
CA PHE A 303 47.03 6.69 14.34
C PHE A 303 48.36 7.42 14.10
N GLU A 304 48.81 7.49 12.84
CA GLU A 304 49.86 8.39 12.39
C GLU A 304 49.25 9.72 11.90
N GLU A 305 49.94 10.80 12.25
CA GLU A 305 49.61 12.19 11.97
C GLU A 305 49.49 12.46 10.46
N GLN A 306 48.43 13.16 10.04
CA GLN A 306 48.40 13.82 8.74
C GLN A 306 47.97 15.29 8.86
N GLU A 307 48.71 16.08 8.10
CA GLU A 307 48.90 17.52 8.20
C GLU A 307 47.67 18.34 7.79
N HIS A 308 47.54 19.50 8.43
CA HIS A 308 46.60 20.56 8.12
C HIS A 308 46.78 21.10 6.69
N PHE A 309 45.76 20.93 5.84
CA PHE A 309 45.60 21.72 4.62
C PHE A 309 44.57 22.84 4.87
N ILE A 310 45.07 24.07 5.04
CA ILE A 310 44.27 25.28 5.15
C ILE A 310 43.89 25.71 3.73
N LEU A 311 42.59 25.73 3.41
CA LEU A 311 42.07 26.40 2.22
C LEU A 311 41.38 27.70 2.65
N GLU A 312 41.92 28.81 2.16
CA GLU A 312 41.35 30.15 2.34
C GLU A 312 40.03 30.31 1.55
N PRO A 313 39.07 31.10 2.06
CA PRO A 313 37.81 31.35 1.37
C PRO A 313 37.99 32.40 0.25
N VAL A 314 37.62 32.02 -0.97
CA VAL A 314 37.48 32.95 -2.11
C VAL A 314 36.17 33.72 -1.97
N ALA A 315 36.26 35.04 -1.96
CA ALA A 315 35.12 35.96 -1.92
C ALA A 315 34.37 35.99 -3.26
N GLU A 316 33.05 35.82 -3.23
CA GLU A 316 32.17 36.11 -4.37
C GLU A 316 31.75 37.60 -4.39
N PRO A 317 31.75 38.26 -5.56
CA PRO A 317 31.23 39.62 -5.69
C PRO A 317 29.73 39.63 -5.97
N VAL A 318 29.01 40.38 -5.13
CA VAL A 318 27.65 40.87 -5.36
C VAL A 318 27.66 41.87 -6.52
N MET A 319 26.84 41.63 -7.56
CA MET A 319 26.45 42.67 -8.52
C MET A 319 24.94 42.64 -8.79
N LEU A 320 24.27 43.58 -8.14
CA LEU A 320 22.94 44.08 -8.44
C LEU A 320 23.03 45.08 -9.60
N SER A 321 22.29 44.87 -10.68
CA SER A 321 21.93 45.97 -11.59
C SER A 321 20.61 45.73 -12.33
N LYS A 322 19.59 46.49 -11.88
CA LYS A 322 18.68 47.32 -12.66
C LYS A 322 18.17 46.77 -14.01
N LEU A 323 16.87 46.49 -14.06
CA LEU A 323 16.11 46.46 -15.31
C LEU A 323 15.13 47.65 -15.32
N ASP A 324 15.41 48.56 -16.25
CA ASP A 324 14.61 49.72 -16.58
C ASP A 324 13.29 49.32 -17.27
N VAL A 325 12.23 49.96 -16.81
CA VAL A 325 10.90 49.97 -17.42
C VAL A 325 10.94 50.94 -18.60
N THR A 326 10.69 50.45 -19.82
CA THR A 326 10.25 51.32 -20.92
C THR A 326 8.97 50.77 -21.54
N ALA A 327 7.98 51.66 -21.52
CA ALA A 327 6.66 51.49 -22.11
C ALA A 327 6.77 51.46 -23.64
N ASN A 328 5.98 50.58 -24.27
CA ASN A 328 5.50 50.83 -25.61
C ASN A 328 4.01 50.53 -25.71
N LYS A 329 3.34 51.55 -26.22
CA LYS A 329 1.90 51.76 -26.39
C LYS A 329 1.65 51.62 -27.89
N VAL A 330 0.84 50.65 -28.32
CA VAL A 330 0.21 50.65 -29.65
C VAL A 330 -1.19 50.05 -29.56
N ASP A 331 -2.09 50.68 -30.30
CA ASP A 331 -3.54 50.66 -30.25
C ASP A 331 -4.23 49.36 -30.76
N ASN A 332 -5.35 49.02 -30.09
CA ASN A 332 -6.71 48.60 -30.52
C ASN A 332 -6.99 48.26 -32.03
N PRO A 333 -8.11 47.58 -32.42
CA PRO A 333 -9.30 47.18 -31.63
C PRO A 333 -10.01 45.83 -31.98
N SER A 334 -11.10 45.57 -31.23
CA SER A 334 -12.41 44.99 -31.61
C SER A 334 -12.61 43.47 -31.76
N ALA A 335 -13.37 42.88 -30.82
CA ALA A 335 -14.66 42.19 -31.07
C ALA A 335 -15.40 41.88 -29.74
N PRO A 336 -16.73 42.08 -29.63
CA PRO A 336 -17.48 41.86 -28.40
C PRO A 336 -18.09 40.45 -28.33
N PHE A 337 -17.88 39.75 -27.22
CA PHE A 337 -18.68 38.56 -26.86
C PHE A 337 -19.91 38.98 -26.06
N ASN A 338 -21.08 38.71 -26.64
CA ASN A 338 -22.39 38.82 -25.99
C ASN A 338 -22.57 37.68 -24.99
N ALA A 339 -22.72 38.03 -23.71
CA ALA A 339 -23.27 37.13 -22.69
C ALA A 339 -24.77 37.45 -22.49
N PRO A 340 -25.67 36.44 -22.42
CA PRO A 340 -27.07 36.68 -22.08
C PRO A 340 -27.29 36.79 -20.55
N PRO A 341 -28.35 37.50 -20.12
CA PRO A 341 -28.55 37.86 -18.72
C PRO A 341 -29.22 36.77 -17.89
N LEU A 342 -28.76 36.65 -16.64
CA LEU A 342 -29.47 36.01 -15.54
C LEU A 342 -30.75 36.80 -15.22
N ALA A 343 -31.90 36.13 -15.31
CA ALA A 343 -33.17 36.62 -14.82
C ALA A 343 -33.63 35.74 -13.65
N ALA A 344 -33.70 36.35 -12.46
CA ALA A 344 -34.57 35.91 -11.39
C ALA A 344 -36.00 36.43 -11.64
N PRO A 345 -37.02 35.79 -11.04
CA PRO A 345 -37.96 36.60 -10.29
C PRO A 345 -38.28 36.06 -8.89
N ALA A 346 -38.64 37.01 -8.05
CA ALA A 346 -38.99 36.90 -6.65
C ALA A 346 -40.45 36.49 -6.41
N GLY A 347 -40.66 35.74 -5.32
CA GLY A 347 -41.80 35.84 -4.37
C GLY A 347 -43.06 35.00 -4.65
N PRO A 348 -43.98 34.85 -3.66
CA PRO A 348 -43.93 35.35 -2.28
C PRO A 348 -44.08 34.28 -1.17
N LEU A 349 -43.81 34.77 0.04
CA LEU A 349 -44.07 34.19 1.35
C LEU A 349 -45.54 33.83 1.57
N ASN A 350 -45.78 32.71 2.26
CA ASN A 350 -46.97 32.50 3.09
C ASN A 350 -46.51 32.00 4.47
N ASP A 351 -46.56 32.90 5.44
CA ASP A 351 -46.72 32.59 6.86
C ASP A 351 -48.20 32.27 7.09
N GLU A 352 -48.50 31.20 7.84
CA GLU A 352 -49.36 31.28 9.04
C GLU A 352 -49.52 29.91 9.73
N MET A 353 -49.20 29.93 11.03
CA MET A 353 -49.90 29.28 12.14
C MET A 353 -50.03 27.75 12.15
N ILE A 354 -49.25 27.09 13.02
CA ILE A 354 -49.77 26.17 14.05
C ILE A 354 -48.91 26.28 15.34
N GLN A 355 -49.61 26.56 16.45
CA GLN A 355 -49.19 26.47 17.86
C GLN A 355 -48.96 24.98 18.21
N GLU A 356 -48.12 24.54 19.13
CA GLU A 356 -48.27 24.73 20.56
C GLU A 356 -47.14 24.00 21.31
N LYS A 357 -46.74 24.61 22.43
CA LYS A 357 -45.89 24.14 23.52
C LYS A 357 -46.06 22.66 23.89
N GLU A 358 -44.95 21.99 24.20
CA GLU A 358 -44.89 21.11 25.38
C GLU A 358 -43.44 21.02 25.90
N GLN A 359 -43.29 21.35 27.18
CA GLN A 359 -42.05 21.44 27.94
C GLN A 359 -42.13 20.36 29.03
N PRO A 360 -41.17 19.44 29.16
CA PRO A 360 -41.24 18.42 30.21
C PRO A 360 -40.77 18.99 31.56
N PRO A 361 -41.34 18.51 32.69
CA PRO A 361 -41.06 19.02 34.03
C PRO A 361 -39.74 18.47 34.58
N GLN A 362 -38.95 19.36 35.17
CA GLN A 362 -37.93 19.05 36.16
C GLN A 362 -38.59 18.93 37.55
N PRO A 363 -38.17 17.97 38.38
CA PRO A 363 -38.26 18.14 39.83
C PRO A 363 -36.89 18.14 40.50
N GLU A 364 -36.88 18.94 41.56
CA GLU A 364 -35.78 19.45 42.36
C GLU A 364 -35.21 18.45 43.38
N GLU A 365 -33.92 18.70 43.66
CA GLU A 365 -33.28 18.81 45.00
C GLU A 365 -32.93 17.61 45.90
N LYS A 366 -31.85 17.89 46.66
CA LYS A 366 -31.28 17.31 47.90
C LYS A 366 -30.29 16.16 47.64
N GLY A 367 -29.00 16.25 47.96
CA GLY A 367 -28.23 17.17 48.80
C GLY A 367 -27.34 16.33 49.73
N GLN A 368 -26.02 16.49 49.70
CA GLN A 368 -25.15 16.29 50.87
C GLN A 368 -23.70 16.70 50.58
N PHE A 369 -23.24 17.70 51.32
CA PHE A 369 -21.85 18.06 51.48
C PHE A 369 -21.15 17.02 52.37
N ILE A 370 -19.97 16.54 51.94
CA ILE A 370 -18.91 16.06 52.84
C ILE A 370 -17.60 16.67 52.34
N ALA A 371 -17.04 17.54 53.18
CA ALA A 371 -15.65 17.97 53.09
C ALA A 371 -14.72 16.84 53.54
N VAL A 372 -13.48 16.81 53.04
CA VAL A 372 -12.23 16.66 53.83
C VAL A 372 -11.02 16.42 52.91
N ALA A 373 -9.96 17.18 53.20
CA ALA A 373 -8.52 16.96 52.99
C ALA A 373 -7.87 17.12 51.59
N GLU A 374 -7.29 18.30 51.38
CA GLU A 374 -5.89 18.47 50.93
C GLU A 374 -4.94 17.69 51.87
N PRO A 375 -3.74 17.20 51.46
CA PRO A 375 -2.66 18.09 50.98
C PRO A 375 -1.60 17.49 50.02
N VAL A 376 -0.62 18.35 49.75
CA VAL A 376 0.78 18.12 49.35
C VAL A 376 1.07 18.24 47.85
N THR A 377 1.34 19.49 47.48
CA THR A 377 2.28 19.90 46.44
C THR A 377 3.68 19.36 46.72
N GLU A 378 4.22 18.49 45.86
CA GLU A 378 5.66 18.34 45.67
C GLU A 378 6.07 18.94 44.33
N GLU A 379 6.74 20.07 44.44
CA GLU A 379 7.39 20.83 43.39
C GLU A 379 8.71 20.10 43.02
N LYS A 380 8.77 19.48 41.84
CA LYS A 380 10.04 19.05 41.24
C LYS A 380 10.36 19.93 40.04
N ALA A 381 11.45 20.68 40.20
CA ALA A 381 12.06 21.55 39.22
C ALA A 381 12.40 20.82 37.90
N PRO A 382 12.38 21.54 36.76
CA PRO A 382 12.69 20.97 35.47
C PRO A 382 14.20 20.79 35.29
N HIS A 383 14.60 19.63 34.78
CA HIS A 383 15.96 19.41 34.28
C HIS A 383 16.15 20.18 32.96
N GLU A 384 17.04 21.17 32.99
CA GLU A 384 17.56 21.85 31.80
C GLU A 384 18.28 20.85 30.88
N MET A 385 17.69 20.55 29.72
CA MET A 385 18.41 19.94 28.60
C MET A 385 19.23 21.03 27.90
N LYS A 386 20.56 20.90 27.95
CA LYS A 386 21.48 21.65 27.10
C LYS A 386 21.36 21.15 25.66
N ILE A 387 20.79 21.96 24.79
CA ILE A 387 20.83 21.79 23.35
C ILE A 387 22.17 22.36 22.85
N SER A 388 23.10 21.48 22.48
CA SER A 388 24.26 21.86 21.66
C SER A 388 23.91 21.61 20.19
N GLY A 389 23.73 22.68 19.42
CA GLY A 389 23.56 22.61 17.98
C GLY A 389 24.90 22.69 17.24
N VAL A 390 25.13 21.74 16.33
CA VAL A 390 25.98 21.77 15.11
C VAL A 390 25.50 20.56 14.29
N GLY A 391 25.22 20.52 12.99
CA GLY A 391 25.29 21.44 11.86
C GLY A 391 24.57 20.79 10.66
N ASN A 392 24.36 21.59 9.61
CA ASN A 392 23.51 21.35 8.44
C ASN A 392 23.86 20.11 7.57
N PRO A 393 22.90 19.62 6.75
CA PRO A 393 23.00 18.38 5.98
C PRO A 393 23.64 18.57 4.60
N GLY A 394 24.32 17.51 4.13
CA GLY A 394 24.84 17.41 2.78
C GLY A 394 23.72 17.43 1.74
N ARG A 395 23.81 18.37 0.80
CA ARG A 395 23.07 18.38 -0.46
C ARG A 395 23.62 17.29 -1.38
N ASN A 396 22.79 16.35 -1.82
CA ASN A 396 23.05 15.59 -3.03
C ASN A 396 22.29 16.22 -4.21
N PRO A 397 22.97 16.70 -5.26
CA PRO A 397 22.32 17.13 -6.49
C PRO A 397 21.96 15.91 -7.35
N HIS A 398 20.83 16.03 -8.05
CA HIS A 398 20.35 15.21 -9.16
C HIS A 398 21.36 14.21 -9.78
N GLY A 399 21.20 12.93 -9.45
CA GLY A 399 21.78 11.82 -10.20
C GLY A 399 20.74 11.26 -11.16
N PHE A 400 20.94 11.49 -12.46
CA PHE A 400 20.26 10.74 -13.52
C PHE A 400 20.49 9.24 -13.31
N HIS A 401 19.43 8.44 -13.42
CA HIS A 401 19.52 6.98 -13.41
C HIS A 401 20.44 6.49 -14.53
N ASN A 402 21.65 6.08 -14.18
CA ASN A 402 22.40 5.13 -14.96
C ASN A 402 21.79 3.76 -14.68
N HIS A 403 21.22 3.13 -15.72
CA HIS A 403 20.93 1.71 -15.72
C HIS A 403 22.26 0.97 -15.54
N ALA A 404 22.56 0.59 -14.30
CA ALA A 404 23.50 -0.48 -14.06
C ALA A 404 22.88 -1.73 -14.70
N SER A 405 23.53 -2.20 -15.76
CA SER A 405 23.28 -3.48 -16.40
C SER A 405 23.30 -4.57 -15.33
N ARG A 406 22.10 -4.95 -14.85
CA ARG A 406 21.91 -6.11 -13.99
C ARG A 406 22.34 -7.34 -14.77
N SER A 407 23.02 -8.23 -14.05
CA SER A 407 23.19 -9.62 -14.42
C SER A 407 21.84 -10.16 -14.90
N THR A 408 21.76 -10.43 -16.19
CA THR A 408 20.69 -11.25 -16.76
C THR A 408 20.81 -12.61 -16.10
N ILE A 409 20.08 -12.82 -15.00
CA ILE A 409 19.53 -14.14 -14.77
C ILE A 409 18.81 -14.43 -16.08
N ASN A 410 19.32 -15.40 -16.84
CA ASN A 410 18.68 -15.94 -18.03
C ASN A 410 17.33 -16.51 -17.58
N ARG A 411 16.33 -15.65 -17.36
CA ARG A 411 14.94 -16.04 -17.35
C ARG A 411 14.71 -16.46 -18.80
N ALA A 412 14.60 -17.77 -19.00
CA ALA A 412 14.25 -18.31 -20.30
C ALA A 412 13.04 -17.52 -20.82
N PRO A 413 12.97 -17.19 -22.12
CA PRO A 413 11.74 -16.68 -22.70
C PRO A 413 10.59 -17.56 -22.22
N ILE A 414 9.52 -16.92 -21.73
CA ILE A 414 8.26 -17.52 -21.30
C ILE A 414 8.10 -18.88 -22.00
N PRO A 415 8.33 -20.01 -21.30
CA PRO A 415 8.44 -21.26 -22.02
C PRO A 415 7.06 -21.58 -22.60
N ALA A 416 7.02 -22.24 -23.76
CA ALA A 416 5.80 -22.80 -24.34
C ALA A 416 5.04 -23.78 -23.40
N LYS A 417 5.45 -23.92 -22.13
CA LYS A 417 4.80 -24.68 -21.07
C LYS A 417 3.47 -24.06 -20.58
N TYR A 418 3.12 -22.85 -21.00
CA TYR A 418 1.73 -22.37 -20.90
C TYR A 418 0.79 -23.08 -21.91
N LEU A 419 1.32 -23.96 -22.78
CA LEU A 419 0.57 -24.74 -23.80
C LEU A 419 0.57 -26.26 -23.57
N ASN A 420 1.09 -26.80 -22.47
CA ASN A 420 1.10 -28.26 -22.27
C ASN A 420 -0.16 -28.76 -21.56
N GLY A 421 -1.24 -28.89 -22.33
CA GLY A 421 -2.17 -30.00 -22.17
C GLY A 421 -1.44 -31.32 -22.52
N SER A 422 -1.52 -32.29 -21.63
CA SER A 422 -0.89 -33.60 -21.74
C SER A 422 -1.28 -34.35 -23.03
N CYS A 423 -0.31 -34.66 -23.88
CA CYS A 423 -0.44 -35.69 -24.92
C CYS A 423 0.35 -36.93 -24.50
N LEU A 424 -0.34 -37.91 -23.92
CA LEU A 424 0.06 -39.30 -23.96
C LEU A 424 -0.51 -39.91 -25.24
N SER A 425 0.33 -40.22 -26.22
CA SER A 425 -0.04 -41.12 -27.31
C SER A 425 0.90 -42.33 -27.33
N SER A 426 0.40 -43.40 -26.70
CA SER A 426 0.74 -44.77 -27.03
C SER A 426 0.25 -45.07 -28.46
N GLY A 427 1.12 -45.58 -29.33
CA GLY A 427 0.77 -45.97 -30.69
C GLY A 427 1.74 -46.99 -31.25
N SER A 428 1.43 -48.26 -31.00
CA SER A 428 2.11 -49.46 -31.47
C SER A 428 2.20 -49.53 -33.02
N CYS A 429 3.39 -49.80 -33.55
CA CYS A 429 3.55 -50.25 -34.93
C CYS A 429 3.07 -51.71 -35.05
N ILE A 430 2.12 -51.96 -35.96
CA ILE A 430 1.82 -53.29 -36.49
C ILE A 430 2.34 -53.36 -37.93
N VAL A 431 2.98 -54.49 -38.20
CA VAL A 431 3.55 -54.98 -39.45
C VAL A 431 2.50 -55.06 -40.57
N SER A 432 2.84 -54.56 -41.76
CA SER A 432 2.68 -55.21 -43.08
C SER A 432 3.44 -54.43 -44.15
#